data_AF-A0A8I0T736-F1
#
_entry.id   AF-A0A8I0T736-F1
#
_cell.length_a   1.000
_cell.length_b   1.000
_cell.length_c   1.000
_cell.angle_alpha   90.00
_cell.angle_beta   90.00
_cell.angle_gamma   90.00
#
_symmetry.space_group_name_H-M   'P 1'
#
loop_
_entity.id
_entity.type
_entity.pdbx_description
1 polymer ?
#
loop_
_entity_poly.entity_id
_entity_poly.type
_entity_poly.pdbx_seq_one_letter_code
_entity_poly.pdbx_strand_id
1 'polypeptide(L)'
;MAQYSPQTVAISGLPDPSSKGSYKFKIIKYGKKPSILSFSNPEIVTQKVKLPRFLAEYSRSKGYKDDAYHKFNNDTPLDGKIWLPNGKGPFPLVLITHGNSAPSFDYLAELLASRGYLVVQVEQTYLNGLRGENGARGWLLLEHLKLWRQWSSDSTLPFFEKVDMENVALIGMSRGGEAVALATTFNQWQTLPHSDEALDLGFNIRAVIALAPMDGQYLHTDGSNILKNTNYLVLQGGHDADVYQFLGSQQWQRTSFDDGGDYLKQLIYFYRGNHINFNQSMSGSFHWGKRGNFDAQLLAPAEQEKLTKVFVSAFLEASILKKSEYRQLFKQLPLAEFDLPKDIYISRYINSDFKVIEDFEDSSIKVKLSRVNRDNKQTFLPASIEPERLRYGVDTLNRVLRVNLAKGVETHVKIQLPSQMINSQSNHQYLNFQFSIARADISTQQQCEPYNLFSETKVEVLQDSFLVESISLGSMGTVSPLLLSDFSELEQGGIQYAQTEPVLQTFSVPVKVENIADGATELAIIFKPSHNVTIILDDFGVTGGIH
;
A
#
# COMPACT_ATOMS: atom_id res chain seq x y z
N MET A 1 4.99 7.76 -26.20
CA MET A 1 5.21 6.82 -25.08
C MET A 1 5.80 5.55 -25.65
N ALA A 2 7.13 5.38 -25.65
CA ALA A 2 7.67 4.04 -25.91
C ALA A 2 7.04 3.14 -24.88
N GLN A 3 6.40 2.12 -25.42
CA GLN A 3 5.70 1.11 -24.68
C GLN A 3 6.63 0.61 -23.56
N TYR A 4 6.25 0.88 -22.31
CA TYR A 4 6.44 -0.11 -21.25
C TYR A 4 6.02 -1.42 -21.89
N SER A 5 6.99 -2.29 -22.19
CA SER A 5 6.78 -3.43 -23.10
C SER A 5 5.43 -4.07 -22.77
N PRO A 6 4.47 -4.12 -23.71
CA PRO A 6 3.24 -4.82 -23.45
C PRO A 6 3.66 -6.23 -23.07
N GLN A 7 3.39 -6.60 -21.81
CA GLN A 7 3.59 -7.98 -21.38
C GLN A 7 2.68 -8.81 -22.28
N THR A 8 3.21 -9.51 -23.25
CA THR A 8 2.40 -10.27 -24.22
C THR A 8 2.10 -11.69 -23.75
N VAL A 9 2.66 -12.09 -22.60
CA VAL A 9 2.60 -13.45 -22.08
C VAL A 9 2.07 -13.40 -20.64
N ALA A 10 1.22 -14.37 -20.28
CA ALA A 10 0.77 -14.58 -18.91
C ALA A 10 1.97 -14.82 -18.00
N ILE A 11 2.02 -14.12 -16.88
CA ILE A 11 3.12 -14.19 -15.90
C ILE A 11 2.91 -15.39 -14.99
N SER A 12 1.68 -15.60 -14.52
CA SER A 12 1.39 -16.58 -13.48
C SER A 12 0.56 -17.77 -13.99
N GLY A 13 -0.28 -17.57 -15.01
CA GLY A 13 -1.27 -18.55 -15.43
C GLY A 13 -2.38 -18.76 -14.41
N LEU A 14 -2.50 -17.88 -13.41
CA LEU A 14 -3.50 -17.98 -12.35
C LEU A 14 -4.88 -17.54 -12.84
N PRO A 15 -5.96 -18.02 -12.21
CA PRO A 15 -7.30 -17.50 -12.47
C PRO A 15 -7.40 -16.00 -12.14
N ASP A 16 -8.05 -15.22 -13.01
CA ASP A 16 -8.27 -13.79 -12.82
C ASP A 16 -8.90 -13.51 -11.43
N PRO A 17 -8.18 -12.83 -10.51
CA PRO A 17 -8.65 -12.57 -9.16
C PRO A 17 -9.93 -11.72 -9.11
N SER A 18 -10.21 -10.95 -10.16
CA SER A 18 -11.41 -10.11 -10.27
C SER A 18 -12.65 -10.84 -10.79
N SER A 19 -12.50 -12.11 -11.19
CA SER A 19 -13.64 -12.95 -11.55
C SER A 19 -14.45 -13.34 -10.31
N LYS A 20 -15.78 -13.34 -10.45
CA LYS A 20 -16.69 -13.82 -9.40
C LYS A 20 -16.40 -15.29 -9.08
N GLY A 21 -16.44 -15.64 -7.81
CA GLY A 21 -16.31 -17.03 -7.37
C GLY A 21 -17.63 -17.79 -7.48
N SER A 22 -17.66 -19.01 -6.91
CA SER A 22 -18.79 -19.92 -7.00
C SER A 22 -19.86 -19.72 -5.92
N TYR A 23 -19.57 -18.96 -4.86
CA TYR A 23 -20.51 -18.75 -3.76
C TYR A 23 -21.63 -17.79 -4.17
N LYS A 24 -22.88 -18.22 -3.95
CA LYS A 24 -24.02 -17.29 -3.84
C LYS A 24 -23.98 -16.64 -2.46
N PHE A 25 -24.58 -15.47 -2.27
CA PHE A 25 -24.60 -14.78 -0.98
C PHE A 25 -25.96 -14.13 -0.70
N LYS A 26 -26.19 -13.78 0.57
CA LYS A 26 -27.31 -12.98 1.04
C LYS A 26 -26.82 -11.62 1.53
N ILE A 27 -27.64 -10.59 1.35
CA ILE A 27 -27.38 -9.26 1.86
C ILE A 27 -28.25 -9.04 3.11
N ILE A 28 -27.63 -8.62 4.21
CA ILE A 28 -28.32 -8.36 5.49
C ILE A 28 -27.90 -6.97 5.98
N LYS A 29 -28.83 -6.17 6.51
CA LYS A 29 -28.51 -4.89 7.16
C LYS A 29 -28.64 -5.00 8.68
N TYR A 30 -27.68 -4.43 9.39
CA TYR A 30 -27.77 -4.25 10.84
C TYR A 30 -27.56 -2.79 11.22
N GLY A 31 -28.12 -2.39 12.35
CA GLY A 31 -27.93 -1.05 12.87
C GLY A 31 -28.97 -0.64 13.89
N LYS A 32 -28.97 0.63 14.25
CA LYS A 32 -29.96 1.19 15.19
C LYS A 32 -31.39 1.00 14.67
N LYS A 33 -32.32 0.70 15.58
CA LYS A 33 -33.76 0.71 15.26
C LYS A 33 -34.15 2.11 14.78
N PRO A 34 -34.74 2.27 13.60
CA PRO A 34 -35.10 3.59 13.10
C PRO A 34 -36.25 4.21 13.90
N SER A 35 -36.42 5.53 13.78
CA SER A 35 -37.65 6.20 14.23
C SER A 35 -38.85 5.69 13.39
N ILE A 36 -40.07 5.86 13.93
CA ILE A 36 -41.34 5.35 13.38
C ILE A 36 -41.59 5.77 11.89
N LEU A 37 -40.85 6.77 11.39
CA LEU A 37 -40.97 7.34 10.05
C LEU A 37 -39.95 6.80 9.02
N SER A 38 -39.14 5.79 9.35
CA SER A 38 -38.15 5.24 8.43
C SER A 38 -38.73 4.19 7.48
N PHE A 39 -38.38 4.28 6.19
CA PHE A 39 -38.79 3.35 5.14
C PHE A 39 -37.88 2.12 5.00
N SER A 40 -36.79 2.01 5.78
CA SER A 40 -35.95 0.81 5.81
C SER A 40 -35.56 0.46 7.25
N ASN A 41 -35.98 -0.73 7.70
CA ASN A 41 -35.58 -1.29 8.99
C ASN A 41 -34.35 -2.20 8.82
N PRO A 42 -33.35 -2.11 9.71
CA PRO A 42 -32.31 -3.13 9.77
C PRO A 42 -32.97 -4.46 10.18
N GLU A 43 -32.47 -5.55 9.61
CA GLU A 43 -32.91 -6.89 9.97
C GLU A 43 -32.42 -7.28 11.37
N ILE A 44 -31.28 -6.71 11.80
CA ILE A 44 -30.67 -6.94 13.11
C ILE A 44 -30.46 -5.60 13.80
N VAL A 45 -31.04 -5.43 14.98
CA VAL A 45 -30.89 -4.21 15.78
C VAL A 45 -29.65 -4.32 16.66
N THR A 46 -28.79 -3.31 16.62
CA THR A 46 -27.60 -3.21 17.48
C THR A 46 -27.80 -2.18 18.58
N GLN A 47 -27.08 -2.38 19.69
CA GLN A 47 -26.93 -1.36 20.72
C GLN A 47 -25.86 -0.35 20.29
N LYS A 48 -25.96 0.86 20.85
CA LYS A 48 -24.87 1.83 20.70
C LYS A 48 -23.71 1.46 21.60
N VAL A 49 -22.52 1.90 21.20
CA VAL A 49 -21.29 1.75 21.98
C VAL A 49 -20.76 3.11 22.40
N LYS A 50 -20.09 3.13 23.55
CA LYS A 50 -19.45 4.34 24.07
C LYS A 50 -17.96 4.32 23.73
N LEU A 51 -17.53 5.21 22.85
CA LEU A 51 -16.12 5.34 22.46
C LEU A 51 -15.27 5.93 23.60
N PRO A 52 -13.99 5.53 23.72
CA PRO A 52 -13.05 6.10 24.67
C PRO A 52 -12.98 7.63 24.58
N ARG A 53 -12.90 8.27 25.75
CA ARG A 53 -12.96 9.73 25.87
C ARG A 53 -11.80 10.44 25.15
N PHE A 54 -10.60 9.86 25.18
CA PHE A 54 -9.41 10.46 24.57
C PHE A 54 -9.55 10.68 23.06
N LEU A 55 -10.32 9.82 22.36
CA LEU A 55 -10.58 9.96 20.92
C LEU A 55 -11.42 11.21 20.62
N ALA A 56 -12.42 11.46 21.47
CA ALA A 56 -13.23 12.67 21.39
C ALA A 56 -12.41 13.93 21.68
N GLU A 57 -11.50 13.85 22.65
CA GLU A 57 -10.60 14.95 23.04
C GLU A 57 -9.57 15.24 21.95
N TYR A 58 -8.98 14.20 21.35
CA TYR A 58 -8.08 14.34 20.22
C TYR A 58 -8.77 15.05 19.05
N SER A 59 -9.94 14.56 18.62
CA SER A 59 -10.70 15.21 17.53
C SER A 59 -11.05 16.66 17.86
N ARG A 60 -11.52 16.96 19.08
CA ARG A 60 -11.79 18.34 19.52
C ARG A 60 -10.55 19.23 19.48
N SER A 61 -9.38 18.72 19.85
CA SER A 61 -8.13 19.50 19.83
C SER A 61 -7.64 19.85 18.42
N LYS A 62 -8.08 19.10 17.39
CA LYS A 62 -7.78 19.39 15.98
C LYS A 62 -8.79 20.36 15.32
N GLY A 63 -9.87 20.70 16.01
CA GLY A 63 -10.91 21.64 15.54
C GLY A 63 -12.01 21.01 14.69
N TYR A 64 -12.97 21.84 14.25
CA TYR A 64 -14.07 21.48 13.35
C TYR A 64 -14.03 22.40 12.12
N LYS A 65 -14.70 22.04 11.01
CA LYS A 65 -15.13 23.07 10.05
C LYS A 65 -16.30 23.83 10.68
N ASP A 66 -16.41 25.14 10.44
CA ASP A 66 -17.40 26.03 11.09
C ASP A 66 -18.88 25.63 10.84
N ASP A 67 -19.13 24.67 9.94
CA ASP A 67 -20.43 24.09 9.57
C ASP A 67 -20.70 22.70 10.17
N ALA A 68 -19.74 22.07 10.86
CA ALA A 68 -19.90 20.76 11.48
C ALA A 68 -20.72 20.87 12.77
N TYR A 69 -22.03 21.02 12.62
CA TYR A 69 -23.02 21.25 13.68
C TYR A 69 -23.18 20.10 14.72
N HIS A 70 -22.24 19.16 14.79
CA HIS A 70 -22.26 18.03 15.72
C HIS A 70 -20.94 17.92 16.47
N LYS A 71 -20.96 18.34 17.74
CA LYS A 71 -19.94 17.97 18.73
C LYS A 71 -19.79 16.45 18.68
N PHE A 72 -18.57 15.93 18.47
CA PHE A 72 -18.29 14.50 18.49
C PHE A 72 -19.05 13.83 19.63
N ASN A 73 -19.98 12.94 19.30
CA ASN A 73 -20.73 12.15 20.26
C ASN A 73 -20.02 10.81 20.42
N ASN A 74 -19.62 10.47 21.65
CA ASN A 74 -19.00 9.20 21.94
C ASN A 74 -20.01 8.06 22.08
N ASP A 75 -21.31 8.33 22.15
CA ASP A 75 -22.37 7.32 22.08
C ASP A 75 -22.77 7.06 20.62
N THR A 76 -22.13 6.07 19.99
CA THR A 76 -22.16 5.85 18.54
C THR A 76 -22.90 4.57 18.16
N PRO A 77 -23.72 4.58 17.09
CA PRO A 77 -24.35 3.36 16.59
C PRO A 77 -23.34 2.45 15.89
N LEU A 78 -23.59 1.14 15.94
CA LEU A 78 -22.88 0.15 15.11
C LEU A 78 -23.79 -0.25 13.95
N ASP A 79 -23.62 0.41 12.81
CA ASP A 79 -24.43 0.23 11.61
C ASP A 79 -23.60 -0.41 10.49
N GLY A 80 -24.21 -1.23 9.65
CA GLY A 80 -23.52 -1.82 8.50
C GLY A 80 -24.38 -2.72 7.61
N LYS A 81 -23.77 -3.10 6.48
CA LYS A 81 -24.35 -3.98 5.46
C LYS A 81 -23.45 -5.19 5.25
N ILE A 82 -24.04 -6.37 5.24
CA ILE A 82 -23.35 -7.66 5.23
C ILE A 82 -23.60 -8.35 3.90
N TRP A 83 -22.57 -8.98 3.35
CA TRP A 83 -22.66 -10.00 2.31
C TRP A 83 -22.23 -11.33 2.90
N LEU A 84 -23.20 -12.18 3.21
CA LEU A 84 -23.01 -13.49 3.83
C LEU A 84 -23.01 -14.58 2.75
N PRO A 85 -21.88 -15.27 2.50
CA PRO A 85 -21.86 -16.40 1.57
C PRO A 85 -22.80 -17.53 2.03
N ASN A 86 -23.47 -18.15 1.07
CA ASN A 86 -24.24 -19.36 1.28
C ASN A 86 -23.28 -20.54 1.41
N GLY A 87 -23.41 -21.32 2.48
CA GLY A 87 -22.56 -22.49 2.70
C GLY A 87 -22.40 -22.76 4.19
N LYS A 88 -21.57 -23.75 4.53
CA LYS A 88 -21.30 -24.10 5.93
C LYS A 88 -20.41 -23.05 6.60
N GLY A 89 -19.41 -22.51 5.89
CA GLY A 89 -18.35 -21.71 6.51
C GLY A 89 -17.36 -22.62 7.27
N PRO A 90 -16.55 -22.05 8.19
CA PRO A 90 -16.48 -20.62 8.48
C PRO A 90 -15.82 -19.85 7.31
N PHE A 91 -16.16 -18.58 7.17
CA PHE A 91 -15.65 -17.69 6.12
C PHE A 91 -14.78 -16.58 6.75
N PRO A 92 -13.59 -16.27 6.20
CA PRO A 92 -12.79 -15.13 6.66
C PRO A 92 -13.59 -13.84 6.66
N LEU A 93 -13.44 -13.04 7.73
CA LEU A 93 -14.18 -11.81 7.93
C LEU A 93 -13.46 -10.63 7.29
N VAL A 94 -14.15 -9.86 6.45
CA VAL A 94 -13.64 -8.63 5.85
C VAL A 94 -14.50 -7.46 6.28
N LEU A 95 -13.94 -6.49 7.02
CA LEU A 95 -14.60 -5.21 7.26
C LEU A 95 -14.11 -4.18 6.24
N ILE A 96 -15.03 -3.44 5.61
CA ILE A 96 -14.75 -2.36 4.67
C ILE A 96 -15.32 -1.06 5.22
N THR A 97 -14.52 0.00 5.30
CA THR A 97 -14.97 1.33 5.75
C THR A 97 -14.64 2.43 4.75
N HIS A 98 -15.51 3.43 4.70
CA HIS A 98 -15.37 4.61 3.86
C HIS A 98 -14.62 5.75 4.58
N GLY A 99 -14.25 6.78 3.83
CA GLY A 99 -13.72 8.03 4.37
C GLY A 99 -14.81 9.06 4.61
N ASN A 100 -14.57 10.30 4.19
CA ASN A 100 -15.54 11.39 4.30
C ASN A 100 -16.60 11.36 3.18
N SER A 101 -17.30 10.22 3.06
CA SER A 101 -18.29 9.92 2.01
C SER A 101 -19.39 9.01 2.55
N ALA A 102 -20.32 8.57 1.70
CA ALA A 102 -21.21 7.45 2.01
C ALA A 102 -20.51 6.10 1.72
N PRO A 103 -20.92 5.00 2.39
CA PRO A 103 -20.48 3.65 2.03
C PRO A 103 -20.98 3.25 0.64
N SER A 104 -20.08 2.89 -0.27
CA SER A 104 -20.45 2.38 -1.60
C SER A 104 -19.36 1.49 -2.24
N PHE A 105 -19.05 0.37 -1.58
CA PHE A 105 -18.10 -0.66 -2.04
C PHE A 105 -18.82 -1.96 -2.46
N ASP A 106 -20.06 -1.87 -2.95
CA ASP A 106 -20.88 -3.03 -3.30
C ASP A 106 -20.17 -3.94 -4.33
N TYR A 107 -19.51 -3.35 -5.34
CA TYR A 107 -18.73 -4.12 -6.34
C TYR A 107 -17.66 -5.03 -5.73
N LEU A 108 -17.02 -4.58 -4.65
CA LEU A 108 -15.93 -5.28 -3.99
C LEU A 108 -16.50 -6.30 -3.00
N ALA A 109 -17.53 -5.91 -2.25
CA ALA A 109 -18.21 -6.81 -1.32
C ALA A 109 -18.86 -7.99 -2.03
N GLU A 110 -19.50 -7.77 -3.19
CA GLU A 110 -20.06 -8.85 -4.01
C GLU A 110 -18.97 -9.79 -4.55
N LEU A 111 -17.85 -9.23 -5.04
CA LEU A 111 -16.73 -10.03 -5.52
C LEU A 111 -16.21 -10.93 -4.39
N LEU A 112 -15.82 -10.34 -3.26
CA LEU A 112 -15.23 -11.08 -2.15
C LEU A 112 -16.22 -12.09 -1.56
N ALA A 113 -17.50 -11.73 -1.40
CA ALA A 113 -18.51 -12.69 -0.94
C ALA A 113 -18.70 -13.86 -1.89
N SER A 114 -18.68 -13.63 -3.21
CA SER A 114 -18.73 -14.71 -4.20
C SER A 114 -17.50 -15.63 -4.14
N ARG A 115 -16.39 -15.14 -3.59
CA ARG A 115 -15.12 -15.86 -3.41
C ARG A 115 -14.96 -16.49 -2.02
N GLY A 116 -16.00 -16.42 -1.17
CA GLY A 116 -16.01 -17.10 0.12
C GLY A 116 -15.51 -16.27 1.29
N TYR A 117 -15.59 -14.93 1.20
CA TYR A 117 -15.37 -14.04 2.34
C TYR A 117 -16.71 -13.59 2.93
N LEU A 118 -16.83 -13.49 4.25
CA LEU A 118 -17.94 -12.76 4.87
C LEU A 118 -17.57 -11.29 4.89
N VAL A 119 -18.29 -10.47 4.12
CA VAL A 119 -17.94 -9.05 3.97
C VAL A 119 -18.93 -8.17 4.70
N VAL A 120 -18.42 -7.15 5.38
CA VAL A 120 -19.19 -6.18 6.14
C VAL A 120 -18.74 -4.79 5.75
N GLN A 121 -19.63 -4.01 5.17
CA GLN A 121 -19.41 -2.60 4.94
C GLN A 121 -19.93 -1.82 6.14
N VAL A 122 -19.01 -1.16 6.85
CA VAL A 122 -19.27 -0.40 8.08
C VAL A 122 -19.71 1.02 7.72
N GLU A 123 -20.76 1.49 8.39
CA GLU A 123 -21.31 2.83 8.22
C GLU A 123 -20.77 3.76 9.31
N GLN A 124 -20.09 4.83 8.90
CA GLN A 124 -19.45 5.82 9.78
C GLN A 124 -19.75 7.26 9.37
N THR A 125 -20.79 7.52 8.56
CA THR A 125 -21.16 8.85 8.04
C THR A 125 -21.40 9.87 9.15
N TYR A 126 -21.78 9.43 10.35
CA TYR A 126 -21.92 10.30 11.51
C TYR A 126 -20.59 10.90 12.02
N LEU A 127 -19.44 10.45 11.50
CA LEU A 127 -18.12 11.04 11.73
C LEU A 127 -17.64 11.93 10.57
N ASN A 128 -18.44 12.09 9.50
CA ASN A 128 -18.09 12.94 8.38
C ASN A 128 -18.06 14.42 8.76
N GLY A 129 -17.18 15.19 8.13
CA GLY A 129 -16.98 16.62 8.38
C GLY A 129 -16.14 16.95 9.63
N LEU A 130 -15.76 15.94 10.43
CA LEU A 130 -14.89 16.13 11.59
C LEU A 130 -13.41 16.27 11.18
N ARG A 131 -12.56 16.72 12.11
CA ARG A 131 -11.09 16.66 11.97
C ARG A 131 -10.53 15.80 13.11
N GLY A 132 -9.46 15.06 12.82
CA GLY A 132 -8.78 14.22 13.81
C GLY A 132 -9.60 13.01 14.29
N GLU A 133 -10.65 12.61 13.57
CA GLU A 133 -11.55 11.53 13.98
C GLU A 133 -11.11 10.13 13.55
N ASN A 134 -10.00 10.00 12.80
CA ASN A 134 -9.58 8.72 12.22
C ASN A 134 -9.28 7.65 13.29
N GLY A 135 -8.82 8.06 14.48
CA GLY A 135 -8.74 7.17 15.64
C GLY A 135 -10.11 6.64 16.09
N ALA A 136 -11.14 7.48 16.11
CA ALA A 136 -12.51 7.04 16.43
C ALA A 136 -13.07 6.10 15.37
N ARG A 137 -12.81 6.37 14.09
CA ARG A 137 -13.14 5.46 12.98
C ARG A 137 -12.47 4.09 13.15
N GLY A 138 -11.20 4.07 13.55
CA GLY A 138 -10.44 2.85 13.81
C GLY A 138 -10.99 2.08 15.02
N TRP A 139 -11.28 2.78 16.12
CA TRP A 139 -11.85 2.15 17.31
C TRP A 139 -13.22 1.51 17.04
N LEU A 140 -14.06 2.15 16.23
CA LEU A 140 -15.35 1.59 15.83
C LEU A 140 -15.20 0.24 15.12
N LEU A 141 -14.16 0.04 14.31
CA LEU A 141 -13.91 -1.25 13.67
C LEU A 141 -13.67 -2.35 14.73
N LEU A 142 -12.97 -2.04 15.82
CA LEU A 142 -12.77 -2.97 16.93
C LEU A 142 -14.08 -3.27 17.67
N GLU A 143 -14.96 -2.29 17.85
CA GLU A 143 -16.30 -2.51 18.41
C GLU A 143 -17.16 -3.39 17.49
N HIS A 144 -17.04 -3.24 16.16
CA HIS A 144 -17.64 -4.18 15.21
C HIS A 144 -17.05 -5.59 15.36
N LEU A 145 -15.73 -5.75 15.52
CA LEU A 145 -15.13 -7.07 15.72
C LEU A 145 -15.58 -7.74 17.03
N LYS A 146 -15.76 -6.97 18.12
CA LYS A 146 -16.39 -7.49 19.36
C LYS A 146 -17.79 -8.02 19.10
N LEU A 147 -18.60 -7.25 18.36
CA LEU A 147 -19.96 -7.65 17.97
C LEU A 147 -19.95 -8.92 17.12
N TRP A 148 -19.05 -9.01 16.13
CA TRP A 148 -18.91 -10.20 15.28
C TRP A 148 -18.47 -11.45 16.04
N ARG A 149 -17.57 -11.32 17.01
CA ARG A 149 -17.20 -12.43 17.90
C ARG A 149 -18.41 -12.95 18.66
N GLN A 150 -19.25 -12.06 19.22
CA GLN A 150 -20.49 -12.45 19.89
C GLN A 150 -21.47 -13.13 18.93
N TRP A 151 -21.71 -12.53 17.76
CA TRP A 151 -22.62 -13.07 16.74
C TRP A 151 -22.19 -14.41 16.17
N SER A 152 -20.88 -14.64 16.04
CA SER A 152 -20.34 -15.93 15.58
C SER A 152 -20.65 -17.08 16.54
N SER A 153 -20.92 -16.78 17.81
CA SER A 153 -21.21 -17.74 18.88
C SER A 153 -22.69 -17.79 19.29
N ASP A 154 -23.54 -16.93 18.72
CA ASP A 154 -24.97 -16.87 19.03
C ASP A 154 -25.79 -17.74 18.08
N SER A 155 -26.23 -18.90 18.56
CA SER A 155 -27.05 -19.87 17.81
C SER A 155 -28.39 -19.34 17.29
N THR A 156 -28.85 -18.18 17.76
CA THR A 156 -30.08 -17.55 17.30
C THR A 156 -29.88 -16.70 16.05
N LEU A 157 -28.63 -16.36 15.71
CA LEU A 157 -28.27 -15.50 14.59
C LEU A 157 -27.81 -16.32 13.37
N PRO A 158 -28.00 -15.80 12.15
CA PRO A 158 -27.58 -16.49 10.92
C PRO A 158 -26.06 -16.65 10.78
N PHE A 159 -25.27 -16.05 11.68
CA PHE A 159 -23.81 -16.04 11.66
C PHE A 159 -23.17 -17.11 12.54
N PHE A 160 -23.97 -17.85 13.32
CA PHE A 160 -23.49 -18.91 14.18
C PHE A 160 -22.61 -19.90 13.39
N GLU A 161 -21.37 -20.10 13.86
CA GLU A 161 -20.36 -20.99 13.25
C GLU A 161 -19.99 -20.66 11.78
N LYS A 162 -20.38 -19.49 11.26
CA LYS A 162 -20.08 -19.08 9.88
C LYS A 162 -18.91 -18.12 9.74
N VAL A 163 -18.40 -17.57 10.84
CA VAL A 163 -17.39 -16.50 10.82
C VAL A 163 -16.06 -17.06 11.27
N ASP A 164 -15.04 -16.92 10.43
CA ASP A 164 -13.66 -17.23 10.80
C ASP A 164 -13.02 -15.97 11.41
N MET A 165 -13.05 -15.89 12.74
CA MET A 165 -12.44 -14.79 13.49
C MET A 165 -10.90 -14.89 13.59
N GLU A 166 -10.29 -15.99 13.12
CA GLU A 166 -8.84 -16.16 13.08
C GLU A 166 -8.20 -15.52 11.83
N ASN A 167 -9.04 -15.18 10.85
CA ASN A 167 -8.66 -14.62 9.57
C ASN A 167 -9.49 -13.37 9.26
N VAL A 168 -9.13 -12.25 9.91
CA VAL A 168 -9.77 -10.95 9.72
C VAL A 168 -8.95 -10.07 8.78
N ALA A 169 -9.62 -9.42 7.82
CA ALA A 169 -9.05 -8.35 7.00
C ALA A 169 -9.82 -7.04 7.16
N LEU A 170 -9.10 -5.92 7.13
CA LEU A 170 -9.67 -4.58 7.17
C LEU A 170 -9.33 -3.82 5.89
N ILE A 171 -10.36 -3.23 5.26
CA ILE A 171 -10.23 -2.44 4.04
C ILE A 171 -10.76 -1.03 4.32
N GLY A 172 -10.01 0.00 3.95
CA GLY A 172 -10.38 1.38 4.22
C GLY A 172 -10.00 2.31 3.08
N MET A 173 -10.85 3.29 2.79
CA MET A 173 -10.57 4.32 1.79
C MET A 173 -10.38 5.70 2.42
N SER A 174 -9.45 6.52 1.91
CA SER A 174 -9.25 7.91 2.37
C SER A 174 -8.97 7.94 3.88
N ARG A 175 -9.75 8.70 4.65
CA ARG A 175 -9.73 8.66 6.12
C ARG A 175 -9.98 7.28 6.73
N GLY A 176 -10.81 6.47 6.06
CA GLY A 176 -11.02 5.08 6.42
C GLY A 176 -9.77 4.22 6.21
N GLY A 177 -8.92 4.59 5.25
CA GLY A 177 -7.64 3.93 4.99
C GLY A 177 -6.63 4.12 6.11
N GLU A 178 -6.58 5.31 6.72
CA GLU A 178 -5.83 5.53 7.96
C GLU A 178 -6.47 4.75 9.13
N ALA A 179 -7.80 4.77 9.22
CA ALA A 179 -8.56 4.14 10.30
C ALA A 179 -8.31 2.63 10.42
N VAL A 180 -8.18 1.90 9.32
CA VAL A 180 -7.90 0.45 9.35
C VAL A 180 -6.49 0.13 9.86
N ALA A 181 -5.50 0.99 9.57
CA ALA A 181 -4.16 0.85 10.12
C ALA A 181 -4.14 1.18 11.63
N LEU A 182 -4.88 2.20 12.05
CA LEU A 182 -5.03 2.56 13.47
C LEU A 182 -5.78 1.50 14.27
N ALA A 183 -6.86 0.93 13.71
CA ALA A 183 -7.59 -0.17 14.35
C ALA A 183 -6.64 -1.33 14.67
N THR A 184 -5.75 -1.66 13.74
CA THR A 184 -4.80 -2.78 13.89
C THR A 184 -3.78 -2.53 14.99
N THR A 185 -3.32 -1.29 15.19
CA THR A 185 -2.40 -0.97 16.29
C THR A 185 -3.11 -0.85 17.64
N PHE A 186 -4.29 -0.23 17.68
CA PHE A 186 -5.15 -0.21 18.88
C PHE A 186 -5.52 -1.62 19.34
N ASN A 187 -5.69 -2.56 18.41
CA ASN A 187 -5.98 -3.95 18.72
C ASN A 187 -4.90 -4.65 19.58
N GLN A 188 -3.68 -4.12 19.61
CA GLN A 188 -2.59 -4.63 20.44
C GLN A 188 -2.57 -4.01 21.85
N TRP A 189 -3.43 -3.04 22.14
CA TRP A 189 -3.47 -2.38 23.44
C TRP A 189 -4.10 -3.27 24.50
N GLN A 190 -3.43 -3.37 25.65
CA GLN A 190 -3.93 -4.09 26.81
C GLN A 190 -4.84 -3.22 27.69
N THR A 191 -4.59 -1.92 27.73
CA THR A 191 -5.40 -0.95 28.47
C THR A 191 -5.53 0.35 27.68
N LEU A 192 -6.49 1.21 28.06
CA LEU A 192 -6.56 2.56 27.52
C LEU A 192 -5.38 3.42 28.03
N PRO A 193 -4.98 4.47 27.28
CA PRO A 193 -4.01 5.44 27.79
C PRO A 193 -4.43 5.99 29.16
N HIS A 194 -3.51 5.95 30.13
CA HIS A 194 -3.73 6.39 31.51
C HIS A 194 -4.88 5.67 32.25
N SER A 195 -5.16 4.42 31.91
CA SER A 195 -6.14 3.55 32.58
C SER A 195 -5.54 2.17 32.88
N ASP A 196 -6.02 1.55 33.96
CA ASP A 196 -5.73 0.15 34.31
C ASP A 196 -6.85 -0.80 33.85
N GLU A 197 -7.91 -0.28 33.21
CA GLU A 197 -9.00 -1.10 32.67
C GLU A 197 -8.50 -1.95 31.50
N ALA A 198 -8.56 -3.27 31.68
CA ALA A 198 -8.19 -4.24 30.66
C ALA A 198 -9.13 -4.17 29.46
N LEU A 199 -8.55 -4.13 28.27
CA LEU A 199 -9.26 -4.14 27.00
C LEU A 199 -9.44 -5.56 26.48
N ASP A 200 -10.67 -5.92 26.15
CA ASP A 200 -11.00 -7.15 25.44
C ASP A 200 -10.83 -6.94 23.91
N LEU A 201 -9.56 -6.90 23.49
CA LEU A 201 -9.10 -6.77 22.10
C LEU A 201 -8.24 -8.01 21.72
N GLY A 202 -7.30 -7.88 20.78
CA GLY A 202 -6.46 -8.98 20.33
C GLY A 202 -7.07 -9.82 19.21
N PHE A 203 -7.88 -9.21 18.34
CA PHE A 203 -8.41 -9.87 17.16
C PHE A 203 -7.31 -10.26 16.17
N ASN A 204 -7.47 -11.38 15.48
CA ASN A 204 -6.51 -11.83 14.47
C ASN A 204 -6.66 -11.06 13.14
N ILE A 205 -6.33 -9.77 13.16
CA ILE A 205 -6.27 -8.92 11.97
C ILE A 205 -5.00 -9.30 11.20
N ARG A 206 -5.16 -10.05 10.11
CA ARG A 206 -4.06 -10.60 9.30
C ARG A 206 -3.69 -9.72 8.12
N ALA A 207 -4.63 -8.91 7.63
CA ALA A 207 -4.45 -8.07 6.46
C ALA A 207 -5.11 -6.70 6.60
N VAL A 208 -4.42 -5.66 6.15
CA VAL A 208 -4.89 -4.28 6.05
C VAL A 208 -4.73 -3.81 4.62
N ILE A 209 -5.80 -3.24 4.05
CA ILE A 209 -5.83 -2.74 2.67
C ILE A 209 -6.30 -1.29 2.69
N ALA A 210 -5.46 -0.40 2.20
CA ALA A 210 -5.67 1.04 2.21
C ALA A 210 -5.84 1.57 0.78
N LEU A 211 -6.99 2.17 0.48
CA LEU A 211 -7.33 2.73 -0.83
C LEU A 211 -7.25 4.27 -0.76
N ALA A 212 -6.27 4.86 -1.43
CA ALA A 212 -5.98 6.29 -1.39
C ALA A 212 -6.04 6.87 0.04
N PRO A 213 -5.30 6.29 1.00
CA PRO A 213 -5.48 6.62 2.40
C PRO A 213 -4.93 8.00 2.77
N MET A 214 -5.53 8.60 3.79
CA MET A 214 -4.83 9.61 4.59
C MET A 214 -3.73 8.94 5.43
N ASP A 215 -2.75 9.72 5.89
CA ASP A 215 -1.78 9.30 6.91
C ASP A 215 -1.43 10.49 7.80
N GLY A 216 -1.36 10.28 9.12
CA GLY A 216 -0.92 11.28 10.09
C GLY A 216 -1.99 12.28 10.57
N GLN A 217 -3.28 12.05 10.30
CA GLN A 217 -4.34 12.85 10.94
C GLN A 217 -4.53 12.46 12.40
N TYR A 218 -4.30 11.19 12.73
CA TYR A 218 -4.16 10.70 14.10
C TYR A 218 -2.68 10.42 14.43
N LEU A 219 -2.22 10.90 15.58
CA LEU A 219 -0.91 10.58 16.12
C LEU A 219 -1.07 9.91 17.48
N HIS A 220 -0.35 8.81 17.68
CA HIS A 220 -0.19 8.23 19.00
C HIS A 220 0.68 9.16 19.87
N THR A 221 0.66 8.95 21.18
CA THR A 221 1.51 9.70 22.11
C THR A 221 2.99 9.65 21.71
N ASP A 222 3.43 8.49 21.21
CA ASP A 222 4.81 8.23 20.80
C ASP A 222 5.08 8.53 19.31
N GLY A 223 4.12 9.17 18.63
CA GLY A 223 4.27 9.63 17.24
C GLY A 223 3.39 8.89 16.22
N SER A 224 3.93 8.70 15.02
CA SER A 224 3.22 8.11 13.89
C SER A 224 2.84 6.65 14.11
N ASN A 225 1.80 6.18 13.43
CA ASN A 225 1.34 4.79 13.50
C ASN A 225 2.37 3.82 12.90
N ILE A 226 2.74 2.78 13.66
CA ILE A 226 3.66 1.71 13.23
C ILE A 226 2.88 0.41 13.17
N LEU A 227 2.83 -0.22 12.00
CA LEU A 227 2.12 -1.49 11.79
C LEU A 227 3.11 -2.65 11.89
N LYS A 228 2.88 -3.59 12.80
CA LYS A 228 3.74 -4.77 12.98
C LYS A 228 3.04 -6.05 12.59
N ASN A 229 3.77 -6.96 11.95
CA ASN A 229 3.38 -8.36 11.73
C ASN A 229 1.95 -8.50 11.16
N THR A 230 1.64 -7.68 10.16
CA THR A 230 0.35 -7.63 9.46
C THR A 230 0.60 -7.40 7.98
N ASN A 231 -0.10 -8.13 7.11
CA ASN A 231 0.02 -7.90 5.67
C ASN A 231 -0.57 -6.53 5.32
N TYR A 232 0.12 -5.71 4.52
CA TYR A 232 -0.32 -4.37 4.15
C TYR A 232 -0.36 -4.13 2.63
N LEU A 233 -1.52 -3.75 2.09
CA LEU A 233 -1.65 -3.28 0.71
C LEU A 233 -2.04 -1.81 0.71
N VAL A 234 -1.38 -1.00 -0.11
CA VAL A 234 -1.84 0.35 -0.43
C VAL A 234 -1.97 0.56 -1.93
N LEU A 235 -3.12 1.08 -2.36
CA LEU A 235 -3.40 1.48 -3.74
C LEU A 235 -3.66 2.98 -3.79
N GLN A 236 -3.00 3.74 -4.67
CA GLN A 236 -3.34 5.14 -4.89
C GLN A 236 -3.19 5.55 -6.35
N GLY A 237 -4.09 6.43 -6.79
CA GLY A 237 -4.06 7.02 -8.12
C GLY A 237 -3.13 8.24 -8.20
N GLY A 238 -2.42 8.40 -9.32
CA GLY A 238 -1.56 9.55 -9.56
C GLY A 238 -2.32 10.86 -9.75
N HIS A 239 -3.59 10.79 -10.14
CA HIS A 239 -4.52 11.93 -10.25
C HIS A 239 -5.51 11.97 -9.09
N ASP A 240 -5.10 11.50 -7.91
CA ASP A 240 -5.81 11.79 -6.68
C ASP A 240 -5.77 13.30 -6.40
N ALA A 241 -6.92 13.96 -6.47
CA ALA A 241 -7.03 15.42 -6.29
C ALA A 241 -7.39 15.83 -4.85
N ASP A 242 -7.81 14.88 -4.00
CA ASP A 242 -8.16 15.11 -2.59
C ASP A 242 -6.94 14.79 -1.71
N VAL A 243 -6.40 13.58 -1.84
CA VAL A 243 -5.12 13.16 -1.25
C VAL A 243 -4.03 13.30 -2.29
N TYR A 244 -3.69 14.55 -2.58
CA TYR A 244 -2.78 14.88 -3.66
C TYR A 244 -1.39 14.27 -3.53
N GLN A 245 -0.92 14.03 -2.30
CA GLN A 245 0.35 13.36 -2.02
C GLN A 245 0.11 11.86 -1.85
N PHE A 246 1.11 11.02 -2.16
CA PHE A 246 1.04 9.60 -1.85
C PHE A 246 1.23 9.30 -0.36
N LEU A 247 0.39 9.85 0.53
CA LEU A 247 0.49 9.71 1.98
C LEU A 247 0.51 8.25 2.45
N GLY A 248 -0.16 7.35 1.73
CA GLY A 248 -0.17 5.92 2.04
C GLY A 248 1.20 5.22 1.94
N SER A 249 2.18 5.78 1.22
CA SER A 249 3.55 5.26 1.17
C SER A 249 4.23 5.33 2.54
N GLN A 250 3.85 6.32 3.36
CA GLN A 250 4.42 6.55 4.68
C GLN A 250 4.02 5.47 5.68
N GLN A 251 2.75 5.06 5.66
CA GLN A 251 2.30 3.91 6.46
C GLN A 251 2.90 2.59 5.94
N TRP A 252 3.09 2.45 4.63
CA TRP A 252 3.80 1.31 4.05
C TRP A 252 5.24 1.24 4.57
N GLN A 253 5.94 2.37 4.64
CA GLN A 253 7.30 2.44 5.17
C GLN A 253 7.35 1.98 6.62
N ARG A 254 6.43 2.47 7.45
CA ARG A 254 6.30 2.11 8.88
C ARG A 254 5.61 0.76 9.12
N THR A 255 5.59 -0.12 8.13
CA THR A 255 5.14 -1.52 8.29
C THR A 255 6.35 -2.44 8.38
N SER A 256 6.48 -3.17 9.48
CA SER A 256 7.63 -4.05 9.77
C SER A 256 7.22 -5.47 10.19
N PHE A 257 8.14 -6.42 9.98
CA PHE A 257 7.97 -7.82 10.29
C PHE A 257 9.12 -8.29 11.19
N ASP A 258 8.82 -8.73 12.40
CA ASP A 258 9.83 -9.07 13.42
C ASP A 258 9.55 -10.37 14.22
N ASP A 259 8.44 -11.06 13.96
CA ASP A 259 8.05 -12.29 14.66
C ASP A 259 8.38 -13.60 13.90
N GLY A 260 8.96 -13.48 12.70
CA GLY A 260 9.29 -14.63 11.84
C GLY A 260 8.09 -15.26 11.11
N GLY A 261 6.91 -14.62 11.13
CA GLY A 261 5.76 -15.08 10.36
C GLY A 261 5.86 -14.77 8.85
N ASP A 262 4.87 -15.25 8.11
CA ASP A 262 4.79 -15.05 6.66
C ASP A 262 3.91 -13.83 6.33
N TYR A 263 4.58 -12.74 5.96
CA TYR A 263 3.94 -11.47 5.67
C TYR A 263 4.44 -10.87 4.37
N LEU A 264 3.62 -10.00 3.80
CA LEU A 264 4.01 -9.13 2.70
C LEU A 264 3.41 -7.74 2.85
N LYS A 265 4.14 -6.73 2.36
CA LYS A 265 3.64 -5.39 2.14
C LYS A 265 3.79 -5.01 0.67
N GLN A 266 2.75 -4.41 0.11
CA GLN A 266 2.64 -4.02 -1.28
C GLN A 266 2.14 -2.59 -1.39
N LEU A 267 2.77 -1.82 -2.26
CA LEU A 267 2.36 -0.48 -2.64
C LEU A 267 2.20 -0.43 -4.16
N ILE A 268 1.06 0.03 -4.65
CA ILE A 268 0.80 0.21 -6.08
C ILE A 268 0.28 1.62 -6.33
N TYR A 269 1.05 2.38 -7.10
CA TYR A 269 0.69 3.71 -7.57
C TYR A 269 0.42 3.67 -9.06
N PHE A 270 -0.75 4.12 -9.50
CA PHE A 270 -1.19 3.97 -10.88
C PHE A 270 -1.63 5.31 -11.46
N TYR A 271 -1.14 5.64 -12.66
CA TYR A 271 -1.06 7.02 -13.10
C TYR A 271 -2.39 7.76 -13.16
N ARG A 272 -3.34 7.32 -14.00
CA ARG A 272 -4.58 8.07 -14.28
C ARG A 272 -5.72 7.78 -13.30
N GLY A 273 -5.42 7.10 -12.19
CA GLY A 273 -6.36 6.87 -11.11
C GLY A 273 -6.69 8.14 -10.35
N ASN A 274 -7.94 8.28 -9.91
CA ASN A 274 -8.37 9.38 -9.06
C ASN A 274 -8.82 8.89 -7.67
N HIS A 275 -9.16 9.82 -6.79
CA HIS A 275 -9.60 9.50 -5.44
C HIS A 275 -10.97 8.78 -5.42
N ILE A 276 -11.94 9.29 -6.18
CA ILE A 276 -13.36 8.90 -6.04
C ILE A 276 -13.74 7.55 -6.65
N ASN A 277 -13.03 7.09 -7.67
CA ASN A 277 -13.43 5.89 -8.42
C ASN A 277 -13.18 4.58 -7.65
N PHE A 278 -12.66 4.64 -6.43
CA PHE A 278 -12.70 3.51 -5.50
C PHE A 278 -14.09 3.29 -4.88
N ASN A 279 -14.94 4.33 -4.83
CA ASN A 279 -16.23 4.34 -4.16
C ASN A 279 -17.37 4.75 -5.13
N GLN A 280 -18.36 3.89 -5.28
CA GLN A 280 -19.40 4.05 -6.30
C GLN A 280 -20.36 5.22 -6.04
N SER A 281 -20.50 5.71 -4.81
CA SER A 281 -21.37 6.86 -4.53
C SER A 281 -20.75 8.18 -4.98
N MET A 282 -19.42 8.21 -5.13
CA MET A 282 -18.71 9.41 -5.60
C MET A 282 -18.18 9.26 -7.03
N SER A 283 -18.17 8.04 -7.57
CA SER A 283 -17.63 7.76 -8.91
C SER A 283 -18.29 8.61 -9.99
N GLY A 284 -17.48 9.17 -10.90
CA GLY A 284 -17.95 10.08 -11.94
C GLY A 284 -18.42 11.45 -11.44
N SER A 285 -18.24 11.75 -10.16
CA SER A 285 -18.52 13.09 -9.63
C SER A 285 -17.45 14.08 -10.06
N PHE A 286 -17.89 15.22 -10.60
CA PHE A 286 -17.04 16.36 -10.95
C PHE A 286 -17.12 17.48 -9.91
N HIS A 287 -17.51 17.17 -8.66
CA HIS A 287 -17.76 18.18 -7.60
C HIS A 287 -16.54 19.03 -7.25
N TRP A 288 -15.36 18.66 -7.75
CA TRP A 288 -14.07 19.23 -7.41
C TRP A 288 -13.58 20.33 -8.35
N GLY A 289 -14.45 20.72 -9.30
CA GLY A 289 -14.18 21.79 -10.24
C GLY A 289 -13.52 21.26 -11.51
N LYS A 290 -14.03 21.72 -12.66
CA LYS A 290 -13.41 21.40 -13.95
C LYS A 290 -12.22 22.32 -14.16
N ARG A 291 -10.99 21.82 -13.96
CA ARG A 291 -9.80 22.51 -14.46
C ARG A 291 -9.39 21.90 -15.80
N GLY A 292 -9.75 22.58 -16.88
CA GLY A 292 -9.32 22.22 -18.23
C GLY A 292 -9.74 20.80 -18.64
N ASN A 293 -8.76 19.97 -18.98
CA ASN A 293 -8.93 18.59 -19.47
C ASN A 293 -8.61 17.51 -18.41
N PHE A 294 -8.51 17.87 -17.13
CA PHE A 294 -8.18 16.91 -16.04
C PHE A 294 -9.02 15.62 -16.14
N ASP A 295 -10.35 15.77 -16.20
CA ASP A 295 -11.29 14.66 -16.28
C ASP A 295 -11.07 13.75 -17.50
N ALA A 296 -10.61 14.31 -18.62
CA ALA A 296 -10.38 13.56 -19.86
C ALA A 296 -9.13 12.66 -19.78
N GLN A 297 -8.26 12.89 -18.79
CA GLN A 297 -7.06 12.09 -18.56
C GLN A 297 -7.33 10.89 -17.65
N LEU A 298 -8.41 10.91 -16.85
CA LEU A 298 -8.66 9.92 -15.82
C LEU A 298 -9.04 8.55 -16.38
N LEU A 299 -8.74 7.50 -15.62
CA LEU A 299 -9.32 6.17 -15.85
C LEU A 299 -10.85 6.24 -15.73
N ALA A 300 -11.54 5.47 -16.57
CA ALA A 300 -12.97 5.28 -16.39
C ALA A 300 -13.25 4.60 -15.04
N PRO A 301 -14.41 4.87 -14.39
CA PRO A 301 -14.74 4.23 -13.11
C PRO A 301 -14.63 2.70 -13.15
N ALA A 302 -15.10 2.06 -14.23
CA ALA A 302 -15.02 0.60 -14.39
C ALA A 302 -13.58 0.07 -14.49
N GLU A 303 -12.66 0.84 -15.08
CA GLU A 303 -11.23 0.51 -15.18
C GLU A 303 -10.57 0.52 -13.79
N GLN A 304 -10.86 1.55 -12.99
CA GLN A 304 -10.35 1.64 -11.62
C GLN A 304 -11.01 0.65 -10.65
N GLU A 305 -12.29 0.32 -10.84
CA GLU A 305 -12.92 -0.79 -10.13
C GLU A 305 -12.26 -2.13 -10.49
N LYS A 306 -11.98 -2.37 -11.79
CA LYS A 306 -11.33 -3.61 -12.25
C LYS A 306 -9.94 -3.78 -11.61
N LEU A 307 -9.08 -2.76 -11.65
CA LEU A 307 -7.76 -2.84 -11.01
C LEU A 307 -7.86 -3.03 -9.50
N THR A 308 -8.83 -2.37 -8.84
CA THR A 308 -9.07 -2.54 -7.40
C THR A 308 -9.48 -3.98 -7.10
N LYS A 309 -10.41 -4.56 -7.87
CA LYS A 309 -10.81 -5.96 -7.74
C LYS A 309 -9.64 -6.92 -7.90
N VAL A 310 -8.79 -6.73 -8.91
CA VAL A 310 -7.62 -7.60 -9.17
C VAL A 310 -6.68 -7.57 -7.97
N PHE A 311 -6.20 -6.39 -7.56
CA PHE A 311 -5.18 -6.31 -6.52
C PHE A 311 -5.71 -6.65 -5.13
N VAL A 312 -6.91 -6.20 -4.76
CA VAL A 312 -7.50 -6.52 -3.44
C VAL A 312 -7.79 -8.01 -3.31
N SER A 313 -8.42 -8.62 -4.31
CA SER A 313 -8.75 -10.05 -4.29
C SER A 313 -7.48 -10.89 -4.26
N ALA A 314 -6.51 -10.63 -5.14
CA ALA A 314 -5.23 -11.33 -5.16
C ALA A 314 -4.48 -11.21 -3.83
N PHE A 315 -4.51 -10.04 -3.20
CA PHE A 315 -3.83 -9.81 -1.94
C PHE A 315 -4.46 -10.62 -0.81
N LEU A 316 -5.79 -10.69 -0.75
CA LEU A 316 -6.49 -11.53 0.23
C LEU A 316 -6.26 -13.02 -0.02
N GLU A 317 -6.22 -13.47 -1.28
CA GLU A 317 -5.85 -14.86 -1.62
C GLU A 317 -4.43 -15.19 -1.10
N ALA A 318 -3.47 -14.28 -1.29
CA ALA A 318 -2.09 -14.47 -0.85
C ALA A 318 -1.88 -14.37 0.68
N SER A 319 -2.60 -13.46 1.36
CA SER A 319 -2.37 -13.12 2.76
C SER A 319 -3.33 -13.79 3.75
N ILE A 320 -4.61 -13.93 3.38
CA ILE A 320 -5.65 -14.54 4.22
C ILE A 320 -5.77 -16.03 3.94
N LEU A 321 -5.90 -16.40 2.66
CA LEU A 321 -6.04 -17.81 2.27
C LEU A 321 -4.70 -18.52 2.07
N LYS A 322 -3.59 -17.80 2.27
CA LYS A 322 -2.21 -18.31 2.18
C LYS A 322 -1.88 -19.00 0.86
N LYS A 323 -2.51 -18.58 -0.23
CA LYS A 323 -2.20 -19.06 -1.59
C LYS A 323 -0.94 -18.37 -2.10
N SER A 324 0.20 -18.95 -1.76
CA SER A 324 1.53 -18.39 -2.03
C SER A 324 1.77 -18.04 -3.51
N GLU A 325 1.12 -18.75 -4.43
CA GLU A 325 1.19 -18.51 -5.87
C GLU A 325 0.71 -17.10 -6.26
N TYR A 326 -0.29 -16.55 -5.57
CA TYR A 326 -0.78 -15.19 -5.83
C TYR A 326 0.25 -14.11 -5.47
N ARG A 327 1.32 -14.43 -4.73
CA ARG A 327 2.41 -13.49 -4.44
C ARG A 327 3.22 -13.10 -5.68
N GLN A 328 3.25 -13.96 -6.70
CA GLN A 328 3.94 -13.66 -7.96
C GLN A 328 3.33 -12.43 -8.66
N LEU A 329 2.02 -12.20 -8.50
CA LEU A 329 1.30 -11.05 -9.07
C LEU A 329 1.77 -9.70 -8.50
N PHE A 330 2.48 -9.72 -7.38
CA PHE A 330 2.99 -8.53 -6.69
C PHE A 330 4.49 -8.31 -6.95
N LYS A 331 5.24 -9.39 -7.21
CA LYS A 331 6.60 -9.32 -7.72
C LYS A 331 6.64 -8.79 -9.15
N GLN A 332 5.68 -9.19 -9.97
CA GLN A 332 5.50 -8.70 -11.34
C GLN A 332 4.01 -8.49 -11.62
N LEU A 333 3.62 -7.23 -11.85
CA LEU A 333 2.20 -6.88 -12.00
C LEU A 333 1.61 -7.52 -13.28
N PRO A 334 0.44 -8.19 -13.20
CA PRO A 334 -0.18 -8.96 -14.26
C PRO A 334 -1.03 -8.11 -15.22
N LEU A 335 -0.44 -7.07 -15.80
CA LEU A 335 -1.20 -6.02 -16.51
C LEU A 335 -2.00 -6.58 -17.70
N ALA A 336 -1.34 -7.33 -18.58
CA ALA A 336 -2.01 -7.90 -19.74
C ALA A 336 -2.78 -9.19 -19.43
N GLU A 337 -2.31 -9.99 -18.48
CA GLU A 337 -2.92 -11.26 -18.10
C GLU A 337 -4.36 -11.07 -17.60
N PHE A 338 -4.65 -9.98 -16.89
CA PHE A 338 -5.98 -9.68 -16.36
C PHE A 338 -6.65 -8.46 -16.98
N ASP A 339 -6.21 -8.07 -18.18
CA ASP A 339 -6.77 -6.95 -18.96
C ASP A 339 -6.90 -5.66 -18.15
N LEU A 340 -5.83 -5.31 -17.42
CA LEU A 340 -5.75 -4.06 -16.69
C LEU A 340 -5.52 -2.88 -17.67
N PRO A 341 -5.96 -1.67 -17.31
CA PRO A 341 -5.76 -0.49 -18.13
C PRO A 341 -4.29 -0.33 -18.53
N LYS A 342 -4.05 -0.10 -19.83
CA LYS A 342 -2.71 0.15 -20.36
C LYS A 342 -2.23 1.51 -19.89
N ASP A 343 -1.52 1.51 -18.78
CA ASP A 343 -1.08 2.71 -18.09
C ASP A 343 0.24 2.46 -17.34
N ILE A 344 0.78 3.49 -16.70
CA ILE A 344 1.96 3.38 -15.87
C ILE A 344 1.57 2.95 -14.46
N TYR A 345 2.22 1.89 -13.98
CA TYR A 345 2.11 1.38 -12.62
C TYR A 345 3.49 1.36 -11.98
N ILE A 346 3.56 1.83 -10.75
CA ILE A 346 4.73 1.83 -9.90
C ILE A 346 4.43 0.87 -8.74
N SER A 347 5.31 -0.10 -8.51
CA SER A 347 5.13 -1.16 -7.52
C SER A 347 6.32 -1.20 -6.57
N ARG A 348 6.06 -1.20 -5.26
CA ARG A 348 7.04 -1.48 -4.21
C ARG A 348 6.56 -2.69 -3.41
N TYR A 349 7.37 -3.75 -3.36
CA TYR A 349 7.02 -5.04 -2.77
C TYR A 349 8.11 -5.49 -1.81
N ILE A 350 7.74 -5.84 -0.58
CA ILE A 350 8.62 -6.47 0.40
C ILE A 350 7.85 -7.60 1.10
N ASN A 351 8.49 -8.75 1.32
CA ASN A 351 7.98 -9.83 2.16
C ASN A 351 8.83 -10.03 3.42
N SER A 352 8.38 -10.85 4.36
CA SER A 352 9.09 -11.14 5.61
C SER A 352 10.42 -11.88 5.43
N ASP A 353 10.65 -12.47 4.25
CA ASP A 353 11.93 -13.10 3.91
C ASP A 353 13.03 -12.07 3.58
N PHE A 354 12.67 -10.82 3.27
CA PHE A 354 13.61 -9.78 2.89
C PHE A 354 14.59 -9.47 4.03
N LYS A 355 15.88 -9.64 3.74
CA LYS A 355 16.96 -9.31 4.66
C LYS A 355 17.59 -8.00 4.23
N VAL A 356 17.32 -6.95 5.01
CA VAL A 356 17.85 -5.62 4.81
C VAL A 356 19.37 -5.63 4.99
N ILE A 357 20.07 -5.00 4.06
CA ILE A 357 21.49 -4.68 4.18
C ILE A 357 21.64 -3.19 4.45
N GLU A 358 20.93 -2.36 3.68
CA GLU A 358 20.93 -0.90 3.81
C GLU A 358 19.57 -0.33 3.42
N ASP A 359 19.00 0.48 4.31
CA ASP A 359 17.77 1.26 4.14
C ASP A 359 17.98 2.75 4.52
N PHE A 360 19.22 3.14 4.84
CA PHE A 360 19.63 4.50 5.18
C PHE A 360 18.97 5.12 6.43
N GLU A 361 18.27 4.31 7.23
CA GLU A 361 17.65 4.74 8.48
C GLU A 361 18.65 4.79 9.63
N ASP A 362 19.77 4.06 9.52
CA ASP A 362 20.92 4.15 10.43
C ASP A 362 21.97 5.16 9.92
N SER A 363 22.75 5.67 10.86
CA SER A 363 23.94 6.50 10.67
C SER A 363 25.08 5.82 9.90
N SER A 364 25.18 4.48 9.93
CA SER A 364 26.27 3.75 9.27
C SER A 364 25.93 3.45 7.80
N ILE A 365 26.45 4.25 6.87
CA ILE A 365 26.24 4.06 5.44
C ILE A 365 27.15 2.93 4.92
N LYS A 366 26.55 1.88 4.36
CA LYS A 366 27.24 0.68 3.83
C LYS A 366 27.46 0.72 2.33
N VAL A 367 26.87 1.68 1.63
CA VAL A 367 27.02 1.87 0.18
C VAL A 367 28.29 2.66 -0.15
N LYS A 368 29.02 2.22 -1.17
CA LYS A 368 30.14 2.94 -1.77
C LYS A 368 29.76 3.46 -3.15
N LEU A 369 29.85 4.77 -3.36
CA LEU A 369 29.56 5.42 -4.63
C LEU A 369 30.86 5.79 -5.34
N SER A 370 30.92 5.58 -6.66
CA SER A 370 32.06 6.01 -7.47
C SER A 370 31.68 6.28 -8.92
N ARG A 371 32.56 6.96 -9.67
CA ARG A 371 32.43 7.18 -11.12
C ARG A 371 33.72 6.82 -11.84
N VAL A 372 33.58 6.37 -13.08
CA VAL A 372 34.70 6.14 -13.99
C VAL A 372 34.92 7.40 -14.83
N ASN A 373 36.08 8.02 -14.65
CA ASN A 373 36.49 9.21 -15.38
C ASN A 373 36.92 8.89 -16.82
N ARG A 374 37.14 9.93 -17.63
CA ARG A 374 37.61 9.79 -19.03
C ARG A 374 38.97 9.09 -19.15
N ASP A 375 39.79 9.12 -18.12
CA ASP A 375 41.09 8.43 -18.04
C ASP A 375 40.96 6.99 -17.51
N ASN A 376 39.74 6.45 -17.46
CA ASN A 376 39.38 5.13 -16.92
C ASN A 376 39.74 4.95 -15.43
N LYS A 377 39.97 6.03 -14.68
CA LYS A 377 40.17 5.96 -13.23
C LYS A 377 38.86 6.08 -12.49
N GLN A 378 38.72 5.27 -11.44
CA GLN A 378 37.58 5.32 -10.54
C GLN A 378 37.79 6.40 -9.48
N THR A 379 36.82 7.30 -9.34
CA THR A 379 36.79 8.33 -8.29
C THR A 379 35.63 8.06 -7.36
N PHE A 380 35.89 7.97 -6.06
CA PHE A 380 34.87 7.79 -5.04
C PHE A 380 34.12 9.08 -4.76
N LEU A 381 32.82 8.97 -4.51
CA LEU A 381 31.93 10.08 -4.22
C LEU A 381 31.34 9.92 -2.81
N PRO A 382 31.10 11.02 -2.09
CA PRO A 382 30.33 10.96 -0.85
C PRO A 382 28.89 10.50 -1.15
N ALA A 383 28.33 9.69 -0.26
CA ALA A 383 26.91 9.35 -0.30
C ALA A 383 26.07 10.55 0.17
N SER A 384 25.05 10.91 -0.61
CA SER A 384 24.10 11.98 -0.27
C SER A 384 22.81 11.34 0.22
N ILE A 385 22.63 11.28 1.54
CA ILE A 385 21.42 10.74 2.16
C ILE A 385 20.48 11.91 2.49
N GLU A 386 19.29 11.89 1.93
CA GLU A 386 18.26 12.92 2.14
C GLU A 386 16.90 12.27 2.46
N PRO A 387 15.97 13.00 3.11
CA PRO A 387 14.60 12.53 3.21
C PRO A 387 14.00 12.30 1.83
N GLU A 388 13.30 11.17 1.64
CA GLU A 388 12.36 11.06 0.51
C GLU A 388 11.32 12.17 0.64
N ARG A 389 10.87 12.69 -0.51
CA ARG A 389 9.94 13.82 -0.57
C ARG A 389 8.70 13.45 -1.34
N LEU A 390 7.54 13.73 -0.75
CA LEU A 390 6.27 13.70 -1.45
C LEU A 390 6.06 14.99 -2.25
N ARG A 391 4.93 15.09 -2.97
CA ARG A 391 4.52 16.36 -3.60
C ARG A 391 4.52 17.48 -2.56
N TYR A 392 4.74 18.72 -3.01
CA TYR A 392 4.94 19.90 -2.16
C TYR A 392 6.30 19.94 -1.41
N GLY A 393 7.20 18.97 -1.65
CA GLY A 393 8.51 18.94 -0.99
C GLY A 393 8.40 18.59 0.50
N VAL A 394 7.33 17.88 0.88
CA VAL A 394 7.15 17.39 2.24
C VAL A 394 8.15 16.27 2.47
N ASP A 395 9.12 16.53 3.35
CA ASP A 395 10.07 15.54 3.81
C ASP A 395 9.31 14.42 4.54
N THR A 396 9.62 13.19 4.14
CA THR A 396 9.15 11.97 4.80
C THR A 396 10.11 11.58 5.92
N LEU A 397 9.73 10.57 6.72
CA LEU A 397 10.66 9.93 7.64
C LEU A 397 11.64 8.99 6.92
N ASN A 398 11.30 8.55 5.70
CA ASN A 398 12.13 7.65 4.92
C ASN A 398 13.37 8.37 4.41
N ARG A 399 14.54 7.76 4.52
CA ARG A 399 15.81 8.31 4.05
C ARG A 399 16.28 7.56 2.82
N VAL A 400 16.76 8.29 1.82
CA VAL A 400 17.14 7.70 0.53
C VAL A 400 18.51 8.17 0.08
N LEU A 401 19.21 7.30 -0.64
CA LEU A 401 20.45 7.65 -1.32
C LEU A 401 20.13 8.39 -2.63
N ARG A 402 20.44 9.68 -2.67
CA ARG A 402 20.33 10.49 -3.87
C ARG A 402 21.59 10.38 -4.73
N VAL A 403 21.43 10.03 -6.00
CA VAL A 403 22.54 9.95 -6.96
C VAL A 403 22.24 10.80 -8.20
N ASN A 404 23.14 11.74 -8.50
CA ASN A 404 23.16 12.43 -9.78
C ASN A 404 23.95 11.59 -10.78
N LEU A 405 23.30 11.07 -11.82
CA LEU A 405 23.95 10.34 -12.89
C LEU A 405 24.20 11.28 -14.08
N ALA A 406 25.45 11.37 -14.51
CA ALA A 406 25.84 12.25 -15.60
C ALA A 406 25.88 11.48 -16.93
N LYS A 407 25.43 12.14 -18.01
CA LYS A 407 25.41 11.60 -19.36
C LYS A 407 26.78 11.01 -19.75
N GLY A 408 26.79 9.75 -20.15
CA GLY A 408 27.96 9.02 -20.64
C GLY A 408 29.03 8.72 -19.58
N VAL A 409 28.78 9.06 -18.31
CA VAL A 409 29.69 8.79 -17.20
C VAL A 409 29.21 7.56 -16.45
N GLU A 410 30.07 6.54 -16.41
CA GLU A 410 29.77 5.32 -15.67
C GLU A 410 29.83 5.58 -14.17
N THR A 411 28.75 5.25 -13.45
CA THR A 411 28.60 5.45 -12.00
C THR A 411 28.29 4.11 -11.35
N HIS A 412 29.03 3.75 -10.30
CA HIS A 412 28.86 2.49 -9.57
C HIS A 412 28.29 2.77 -8.18
N VAL A 413 27.21 2.08 -7.84
CA VAL A 413 26.66 1.98 -6.49
C VAL A 413 26.97 0.57 -5.98
N LYS A 414 27.90 0.47 -5.04
CA LYS A 414 28.44 -0.81 -4.56
C LYS A 414 27.98 -1.10 -3.13
N ILE A 415 27.61 -2.34 -2.86
CA ILE A 415 27.23 -2.82 -1.54
C ILE A 415 27.89 -4.16 -1.24
N GLN A 416 28.46 -4.29 -0.05
CA GLN A 416 29.03 -5.55 0.42
C GLN A 416 27.92 -6.44 0.97
N LEU A 417 27.84 -7.69 0.50
CA LEU A 417 26.95 -8.69 1.06
C LEU A 417 27.61 -9.38 2.27
N PRO A 418 26.93 -9.44 3.43
CA PRO A 418 27.44 -10.20 4.58
C PRO A 418 27.43 -11.72 4.29
N SER A 419 28.55 -12.41 4.56
CA SER A 419 28.66 -13.86 4.29
C SER A 419 27.60 -14.69 5.01
N GLN A 420 27.19 -14.31 6.22
CA GLN A 420 26.10 -14.97 6.95
C GLN A 420 24.77 -14.94 6.18
N MET A 421 24.50 -13.82 5.49
CA MET A 421 23.28 -13.63 4.71
C MET A 421 23.27 -14.55 3.49
N ILE A 422 24.40 -14.67 2.80
CA ILE A 422 24.58 -15.59 1.67
C ILE A 422 24.43 -17.04 2.15
N ASN A 423 25.10 -17.42 3.24
CA ASN A 423 25.06 -18.77 3.79
C ASN A 423 23.64 -19.19 4.22
N SER A 424 22.85 -18.26 4.77
CA SER A 424 21.46 -18.52 5.15
C SER A 424 20.55 -18.84 3.95
N GLN A 425 21.00 -18.56 2.72
CA GLN A 425 20.26 -18.75 1.48
C GLN A 425 20.81 -19.91 0.63
N SER A 426 21.77 -20.68 1.14
CA SER A 426 22.46 -21.76 0.42
C SER A 426 21.55 -22.88 -0.12
N ASN A 427 20.36 -23.06 0.47
CA ASN A 427 19.38 -24.05 0.01
C ASN A 427 18.51 -23.55 -1.16
N HIS A 428 18.63 -22.28 -1.54
CA HIS A 428 17.88 -21.69 -2.65
C HIS A 428 18.69 -21.78 -3.96
N GLN A 429 17.99 -21.85 -5.09
CA GLN A 429 18.64 -21.82 -6.40
C GLN A 429 19.13 -20.40 -6.73
N TYR A 430 18.38 -19.39 -6.28
CA TYR A 430 18.69 -17.98 -6.51
C TYR A 430 18.75 -17.21 -5.21
N LEU A 431 19.74 -16.30 -5.15
CA LEU A 431 19.77 -15.17 -4.25
C LEU A 431 19.22 -13.97 -5.01
N ASN A 432 18.03 -13.52 -4.64
CA ASN A 432 17.40 -12.38 -5.27
C ASN A 432 17.90 -11.10 -4.61
N PHE A 433 18.79 -10.37 -5.29
CA PHE A 433 19.20 -9.05 -4.85
C PHE A 433 18.10 -8.04 -5.15
N GLN A 434 17.60 -7.41 -4.10
CA GLN A 434 16.48 -6.50 -4.17
C GLN A 434 16.92 -5.09 -3.77
N PHE A 435 16.45 -4.11 -4.53
CA PHE A 435 16.64 -2.69 -4.25
C PHE A 435 15.44 -1.90 -4.79
N SER A 436 15.19 -0.75 -4.18
CA SER A 436 14.17 0.18 -4.61
C SER A 436 14.81 1.40 -5.30
N ILE A 437 14.25 1.85 -6.41
CA ILE A 437 14.74 2.99 -7.19
C ILE A 437 13.59 3.86 -7.70
N ALA A 438 13.77 5.18 -7.69
CA ALA A 438 12.90 6.11 -8.41
C ALA A 438 13.72 7.15 -9.16
N ARG A 439 13.14 7.66 -10.24
CA ARG A 439 13.61 8.92 -10.85
C ARG A 439 13.22 10.09 -9.96
N ALA A 440 14.12 11.06 -9.83
CA ALA A 440 13.95 12.29 -9.05
C ALA A 440 14.45 13.52 -9.84
N ASP A 441 14.44 13.44 -11.17
CA ASP A 441 14.83 14.55 -12.03
C ASP A 441 13.78 15.67 -12.04
N ILE A 442 14.20 16.88 -11.70
CA ILE A 442 13.36 18.08 -11.78
C ILE A 442 13.47 18.59 -13.22
N SER A 443 12.63 18.08 -14.13
CA SER A 443 12.40 18.77 -15.40
C SER A 443 10.91 19.09 -15.53
N THR A 444 10.60 20.38 -15.43
CA THR A 444 9.25 20.95 -15.39
C THR A 444 8.51 20.90 -16.74
N GLN A 445 9.06 20.26 -17.77
CA GLN A 445 8.54 20.36 -19.14
C GLN A 445 8.76 19.13 -20.03
N GLN A 446 9.37 18.05 -19.57
CA GLN A 446 9.42 16.86 -20.40
C GLN A 446 8.11 16.11 -20.23
N GLN A 447 7.33 16.03 -21.32
CA GLN A 447 6.40 14.93 -21.56
C GLN A 447 7.09 13.62 -21.13
N CYS A 448 6.32 12.59 -20.78
CA CYS A 448 6.84 11.25 -20.51
C CYS A 448 7.57 10.69 -21.75
N GLU A 449 8.75 11.23 -22.03
CA GLU A 449 9.62 10.85 -23.11
C GLU A 449 10.12 9.45 -22.77
N PRO A 450 10.14 8.56 -23.75
CA PRO A 450 10.57 7.20 -23.51
C PRO A 450 12.05 7.13 -23.18
N TYR A 451 12.34 7.15 -21.90
CA TYR A 451 13.66 6.93 -21.37
C TYR A 451 13.64 5.73 -20.44
N ASN A 452 14.29 4.65 -20.86
CA ASN A 452 14.50 3.46 -20.03
C ASN A 452 15.92 3.50 -19.45
N LEU A 453 16.06 3.94 -18.20
CA LEU A 453 17.34 3.93 -17.50
C LEU A 453 17.95 2.51 -17.44
N PHE A 454 17.12 1.47 -17.33
CA PHE A 454 17.57 0.10 -17.17
C PHE A 454 18.15 -0.51 -18.43
N SER A 455 17.82 -0.03 -19.64
CA SER A 455 18.52 -0.46 -20.85
C SER A 455 20.00 -0.07 -20.86
N GLU A 456 20.40 0.84 -19.97
CA GLU A 456 21.76 1.37 -19.82
C GLU A 456 22.34 1.07 -18.43
N THR A 457 21.75 0.09 -17.73
CA THR A 457 22.14 -0.32 -16.38
C THR A 457 22.43 -1.82 -16.33
N LYS A 458 23.45 -2.20 -15.57
CA LYS A 458 23.76 -3.60 -15.26
C LYS A 458 24.04 -3.76 -13.77
N VAL A 459 23.86 -4.98 -13.29
CA VAL A 459 24.32 -5.41 -11.97
C VAL A 459 25.48 -6.37 -12.15
N GLU A 460 26.57 -6.12 -11.45
CA GLU A 460 27.73 -7.02 -11.40
C GLU A 460 27.86 -7.61 -10.01
N VAL A 461 28.15 -8.90 -9.96
CA VAL A 461 28.49 -9.64 -8.75
C VAL A 461 29.99 -9.85 -8.77
N LEU A 462 30.67 -9.35 -7.74
CA LEU A 462 32.10 -9.50 -7.57
C LEU A 462 32.40 -10.39 -6.37
N GLN A 463 33.35 -11.31 -6.53
CA GLN A 463 33.89 -12.14 -5.47
C GLN A 463 35.37 -11.83 -5.29
N ASP A 464 35.76 -11.35 -4.11
CA ASP A 464 37.13 -10.89 -3.83
C ASP A 464 37.67 -9.92 -4.90
N SER A 465 36.78 -9.03 -5.38
CA SER A 465 37.01 -8.07 -6.47
C SER A 465 37.09 -8.63 -7.90
N PHE A 466 36.89 -9.93 -8.10
CA PHE A 466 36.79 -10.54 -9.42
C PHE A 466 35.34 -10.61 -9.89
N LEU A 467 35.09 -10.24 -11.14
CA LEU A 467 33.76 -10.34 -11.74
C LEU A 467 33.35 -11.82 -11.86
N VAL A 468 32.20 -12.15 -11.30
CA VAL A 468 31.60 -13.49 -11.36
C VAL A 468 30.43 -13.51 -12.32
N GLU A 469 29.53 -12.52 -12.21
CA GLU A 469 28.31 -12.46 -12.98
C GLU A 469 27.97 -11.02 -13.35
N SER A 470 27.41 -10.82 -14.55
CA SER A 470 27.00 -9.50 -15.05
C SER A 470 25.62 -9.63 -15.69
N ILE A 471 24.64 -8.91 -15.14
CA ILE A 471 23.22 -9.00 -15.49
C ILE A 471 22.76 -7.65 -16.01
N SER A 472 22.31 -7.58 -17.26
CA SER A 472 21.71 -6.36 -17.81
C SER A 472 20.28 -6.21 -17.29
N LEU A 473 19.91 -4.99 -16.86
CA LEU A 473 18.58 -4.73 -16.32
C LEU A 473 17.54 -4.39 -17.41
N GLY A 474 17.96 -4.22 -18.67
CA GLY A 474 17.08 -3.75 -19.74
C GLY A 474 15.86 -4.65 -20.01
N SER A 475 15.98 -5.95 -19.74
CA SER A 475 14.88 -6.93 -19.86
C SER A 475 14.03 -7.06 -18.60
N MET A 476 14.46 -6.49 -17.46
CA MET A 476 13.74 -6.56 -16.19
C MET A 476 12.64 -5.51 -16.05
N GLY A 477 12.67 -4.47 -16.89
CA GLY A 477 11.66 -3.43 -16.93
C GLY A 477 12.27 -2.06 -17.20
N THR A 478 11.60 -1.03 -16.67
CA THR A 478 12.06 0.36 -16.74
C THR A 478 11.76 1.04 -15.41
N VAL A 479 12.65 1.96 -15.01
CA VAL A 479 12.33 2.91 -13.95
C VAL A 479 11.30 3.89 -14.49
N SER A 480 10.23 4.08 -13.74
CA SER A 480 9.11 4.94 -14.09
C SER A 480 9.56 6.41 -14.17
N PRO A 481 9.02 7.21 -15.11
CA PRO A 481 9.17 8.65 -15.02
C PRO A 481 8.37 9.16 -13.82
N LEU A 482 8.65 10.40 -13.45
CA LEU A 482 7.80 11.12 -12.51
C LEU A 482 6.39 11.27 -13.10
N LEU A 483 5.38 10.87 -12.32
CA LEU A 483 3.98 10.94 -12.74
C LEU A 483 3.41 12.34 -12.53
N LEU A 484 3.00 12.97 -13.63
CA LEU A 484 2.47 14.33 -13.68
C LEU A 484 1.00 14.37 -13.25
N SER A 485 0.69 15.09 -12.18
CA SER A 485 -0.66 15.48 -11.78
C SER A 485 -0.80 16.99 -11.81
N ASP A 486 -1.71 17.47 -12.64
CA ASP A 486 -1.92 18.87 -13.00
C ASP A 486 -3.03 19.56 -12.18
N PHE A 487 -3.62 18.88 -11.21
CA PHE A 487 -4.69 19.43 -10.36
C PHE A 487 -4.73 18.83 -8.95
N SER A 488 -5.04 19.68 -7.98
CA SER A 488 -5.43 19.35 -6.61
C SER A 488 -6.56 20.29 -6.17
N GLU A 489 -7.53 19.77 -5.42
CA GLU A 489 -8.62 20.56 -4.84
C GLU A 489 -8.15 21.59 -3.81
N LEU A 490 -6.96 21.36 -3.26
CA LEU A 490 -6.37 22.24 -2.26
C LEU A 490 -5.75 23.51 -2.89
N GLU A 491 -5.68 23.59 -4.22
CA GLU A 491 -5.16 24.76 -4.94
C GLU A 491 -6.16 25.93 -4.87
N GLN A 492 -6.01 26.77 -3.85
CA GLN A 492 -6.79 28.01 -3.69
C GLN A 492 -5.86 29.20 -3.41
N GLY A 493 -6.30 30.41 -3.77
CA GLY A 493 -5.60 31.65 -3.40
C GLY A 493 -4.18 31.82 -3.98
N GLY A 494 -3.86 31.19 -5.11
CA GLY A 494 -2.54 31.24 -5.74
C GLY A 494 -1.58 30.13 -5.30
N ILE A 495 -2.03 29.18 -4.47
CA ILE A 495 -1.28 27.96 -4.14
C ILE A 495 -1.29 27.04 -5.36
N GLN A 496 -0.11 26.63 -5.82
CA GLN A 496 0.08 25.62 -6.86
C GLN A 496 0.98 24.52 -6.29
N TYR A 497 0.59 23.26 -6.44
CA TYR A 497 1.38 22.16 -5.91
C TYR A 497 2.42 21.65 -6.91
N ALA A 498 3.47 21.02 -6.36
CA ALA A 498 4.45 20.31 -7.18
C ALA A 498 3.74 19.18 -7.93
N GLN A 499 3.86 19.23 -9.24
CA GLN A 499 3.15 18.36 -10.17
C GLN A 499 3.56 16.89 -10.11
N THR A 500 4.67 16.57 -9.44
CA THR A 500 5.26 15.24 -9.41
C THR A 500 5.85 14.94 -8.04
N GLU A 501 5.95 13.64 -7.73
CA GLU A 501 6.72 13.11 -6.59
C GLU A 501 7.48 11.85 -7.04
N PRO A 502 8.72 11.64 -6.58
CA PRO A 502 9.39 10.36 -6.77
C PRO A 502 8.63 9.27 -6.01
N VAL A 503 8.43 8.12 -6.64
CA VAL A 503 7.83 6.95 -6.00
C VAL A 503 8.73 5.75 -6.27
N LEU A 504 9.28 5.19 -5.20
CA LEU A 504 10.20 4.05 -5.23
C LEU A 504 9.56 2.80 -5.84
N GLN A 505 10.28 2.17 -6.77
CA GLN A 505 9.92 0.88 -7.38
C GLN A 505 10.91 -0.18 -6.96
N THR A 506 10.41 -1.34 -6.55
CA THR A 506 11.27 -2.45 -6.18
C THR A 506 11.63 -3.31 -7.39
N PHE A 507 12.91 -3.62 -7.53
CA PHE A 507 13.42 -4.57 -8.51
C PHE A 507 14.19 -5.68 -7.81
N SER A 508 14.06 -6.90 -8.33
CA SER A 508 14.65 -8.11 -7.78
C SER A 508 15.49 -8.80 -8.84
N VAL A 509 16.82 -8.71 -8.73
CA VAL A 509 17.80 -9.26 -9.65
C VAL A 509 18.20 -10.66 -9.18
N PRO A 510 17.80 -11.72 -9.91
CA PRO A 510 18.14 -13.08 -9.53
C PRO A 510 19.62 -13.34 -9.83
N VAL A 511 20.39 -13.67 -8.78
CA VAL A 511 21.78 -14.13 -8.90
C VAL A 511 21.79 -15.62 -8.54
N LYS A 512 22.43 -16.46 -9.37
CA LYS A 512 22.48 -17.88 -9.06
C LYS A 512 23.42 -18.13 -7.90
N VAL A 513 22.98 -18.90 -6.91
CA VAL A 513 23.80 -19.21 -5.72
C VAL A 513 25.06 -20.00 -6.13
N GLU A 514 24.97 -20.88 -7.13
CA GLU A 514 26.11 -21.66 -7.65
C GLU A 514 27.26 -20.80 -8.18
N ASN A 515 26.98 -19.56 -8.57
CA ASN A 515 28.00 -18.62 -9.05
C ASN A 515 28.75 -17.97 -7.88
N ILE A 516 28.17 -17.92 -6.68
CA ILE A 516 28.75 -17.25 -5.52
C ILE A 516 29.64 -18.25 -4.76
N ALA A 517 30.95 -18.00 -4.77
CA ALA A 517 31.93 -18.79 -4.03
C ALA A 517 32.16 -18.24 -2.60
N ASP A 518 32.94 -18.96 -1.80
CA ASP A 518 33.41 -18.47 -0.50
C ASP A 518 34.27 -17.19 -0.66
N GLY A 519 34.14 -16.23 0.26
CA GLY A 519 34.91 -14.97 0.27
C GLY A 519 34.05 -13.70 0.39
N ALA A 520 34.62 -12.55 0.03
CA ALA A 520 33.93 -11.26 0.09
C ALA A 520 33.11 -11.01 -1.18
N THR A 521 31.78 -11.05 -1.06
CA THR A 521 30.87 -10.78 -2.18
C THR A 521 30.39 -9.32 -2.19
N GLU A 522 30.60 -8.61 -3.29
CA GLU A 522 30.13 -7.25 -3.52
C GLU A 522 29.14 -7.23 -4.69
N LEU A 523 28.06 -6.47 -4.56
CA LEU A 523 27.13 -6.18 -5.66
C LEU A 523 27.33 -4.74 -6.11
N ALA A 524 27.46 -4.54 -7.43
CA ALA A 524 27.62 -3.24 -8.04
C ALA A 524 26.49 -2.96 -9.03
N ILE A 525 25.66 -1.95 -8.75
CA ILE A 525 24.73 -1.40 -9.74
C ILE A 525 25.50 -0.35 -10.55
N ILE A 526 25.63 -0.59 -11.85
CA ILE A 526 26.44 0.23 -12.76
C ILE A 526 25.52 0.93 -13.74
N PHE A 527 25.51 2.25 -13.66
CA PHE A 527 24.73 3.14 -14.53
C PHE A 527 25.65 3.83 -15.53
N LYS A 528 25.23 3.91 -16.80
CA LYS A 528 25.90 4.76 -17.81
C LYS A 528 24.86 5.43 -18.71
N PRO A 529 24.12 6.41 -18.18
CA PRO A 529 22.94 6.91 -18.85
C PRO A 529 23.28 7.76 -20.10
N SER A 530 22.42 7.74 -21.11
CA SER A 530 22.51 8.62 -22.29
C SER A 530 22.11 10.08 -22.01
N HIS A 531 21.57 10.35 -20.83
CA HIS A 531 21.11 11.67 -20.38
C HIS A 531 21.51 11.91 -18.93
N ASN A 532 21.48 13.17 -18.49
CA ASN A 532 21.59 13.45 -17.06
C ASN A 532 20.29 13.03 -16.39
N VAL A 533 20.39 12.26 -15.31
CA VAL A 533 19.22 11.81 -14.54
C VAL A 533 19.56 11.84 -13.06
N THR A 534 18.61 12.29 -12.24
CA THR A 534 18.70 12.11 -10.80
C THR A 534 17.88 10.90 -10.42
N ILE A 535 18.44 10.03 -9.59
CA ILE A 535 17.73 8.91 -8.99
C ILE A 535 17.81 8.98 -7.48
N ILE A 536 16.85 8.35 -6.83
CA ILE A 536 16.91 7.96 -5.42
C ILE A 536 16.90 6.44 -5.32
N LEU A 537 17.62 5.90 -4.35
CA LEU A 537 17.78 4.48 -4.09
C LEU A 537 17.50 4.17 -2.61
N ASP A 538 16.92 3.01 -2.35
CA ASP A 538 16.51 2.55 -1.03
C ASP A 538 16.40 1.00 -0.99
N ASP A 539 16.07 0.42 0.17
CA ASP A 539 15.78 -1.01 0.39
C ASP A 539 16.79 -1.99 -0.22
N PHE A 540 18.08 -1.79 -0.01
CA PHE A 540 19.07 -2.76 -0.46
C PHE A 540 19.03 -4.00 0.44
N GLY A 541 18.78 -5.16 -0.16
CA GLY A 541 18.76 -6.42 0.57
C GLY A 541 18.63 -7.64 -0.32
N VAL A 542 18.30 -8.78 0.28
CA VAL A 542 18.15 -10.04 -0.46
C VAL A 542 16.95 -10.86 0.03
N THR A 543 16.42 -11.69 -0.87
CA THR A 543 15.47 -12.76 -0.56
C THR A 543 15.96 -14.09 -1.14
N GLY A 544 15.56 -15.22 -0.53
CA GLY A 544 15.74 -16.55 -1.11
C GLY A 544 14.72 -16.84 -2.22
N GLY A 545 15.09 -17.65 -3.22
CA GLY A 545 14.19 -18.02 -4.31
C GLY A 545 14.39 -19.43 -4.86
N ILE A 546 13.28 -20.08 -5.21
CA ILE A 546 13.21 -21.33 -5.98
C ILE A 546 12.41 -20.96 -7.23
N HIS A 547 13.08 -20.47 -8.27
CA HIS A 547 12.53 -20.00 -9.56
C HIS A 547 11.11 -19.39 -9.59
#